data_AF-A0A933TPG7-F1
#
_entry.id   AF-A0A933TPG7-F1
#
_cell.length_a   1.000
_cell.length_b   1.000
_cell.length_c   1.000
_cell.angle_alpha   90.00
_cell.angle_beta   90.00
_cell.angle_gamma   90.00
#
_symmetry.space_group_name_H-M   'P 1'
#
loop_
_entity.id
_entity.type
_entity.pdbx_description
1 polymer ?
#
loop_
_entity_poly.entity_id
_entity_poly.type
_entity_poly.pdbx_seq_one_letter_code
_entity_poly.pdbx_strand_id
1 'polypeptide(L)'
;MPESLHALPHELQVILAFAVLLLLLLALIYVRRPPRGDARIHALEAELHALRARIEALETQPPTNSALDPQLYAEAQRLARTGADSAELAAQLGISRAEAELIIALQKGAP
;
A
#
# COMPACT_ATOMS: atom_id res chain seq x y z
N MET A 1 56.85 1.82 46.58
CA MET A 1 56.74 0.36 46.77
C MET A 1 55.31 -0.09 46.46
N PRO A 2 55.00 -0.51 45.22
CA PRO A 2 53.81 -1.29 44.94
C PRO A 2 54.21 -2.59 44.23
N GLU A 3 54.55 -3.62 44.99
CA GLU A 3 54.52 -5.00 44.53
C GLU A 3 53.22 -5.65 45.03
N SER A 4 52.75 -6.66 44.29
CA SER A 4 51.57 -7.51 44.55
C SER A 4 50.22 -7.04 43.99
N LEU A 5 50.18 -6.76 42.69
CA LEU A 5 48.99 -6.90 41.83
C LEU A 5 49.07 -8.19 40.99
N HIS A 6 49.48 -9.31 41.58
CA HIS A 6 49.48 -10.65 40.97
C HIS A 6 49.28 -11.66 42.12
N ALA A 7 48.39 -12.63 42.11
CA ALA A 7 47.74 -13.30 41.00
C ALA A 7 46.31 -13.68 41.40
N LEU A 8 45.33 -13.38 40.53
CA LEU A 8 44.07 -14.10 40.57
C LEU A 8 44.39 -15.60 40.43
N PRO A 9 43.75 -16.50 41.20
CA PRO A 9 43.93 -17.94 41.04
C PRO A 9 43.70 -18.29 39.56
N HIS A 10 44.55 -19.16 39.00
CA HIS A 10 44.56 -19.49 37.57
C HIS A 10 43.17 -19.92 37.06
N GLU A 11 42.34 -20.50 37.92
CA GLU A 11 40.95 -20.86 37.64
C GLU A 11 40.10 -19.63 37.24
N LEU A 12 40.23 -18.50 37.95
CA LEU A 12 39.51 -17.27 37.63
C LEU A 12 40.01 -16.62 36.34
N GLN A 13 41.31 -16.76 36.02
CA GLN A 13 41.86 -16.26 34.76
C GLN A 13 41.28 -17.03 33.57
N VAL A 14 41.14 -18.35 33.69
CA VAL A 14 40.55 -19.20 32.65
C VAL A 14 39.06 -18.90 32.48
N ILE A 15 38.31 -18.74 33.58
CA ILE A 15 36.89 -18.39 33.52
C ILE A 15 36.69 -17.02 32.86
N LEU A 16 37.50 -16.02 33.23
CA LEU A 16 37.43 -14.69 32.63
C LEU A 16 37.76 -14.72 31.14
N ALA A 17 38.84 -15.40 30.75
CA ALA A 17 39.22 -15.55 29.35
C ALA A 17 38.12 -16.26 28.54
N PHE A 18 37.52 -17.31 29.11
CA PHE A 18 36.40 -18.01 28.49
C PHE A 18 35.16 -17.13 28.36
N ALA A 19 34.81 -16.36 29.39
CA ALA A 19 33.68 -15.45 29.37
C ALA A 19 33.86 -14.35 28.31
N VAL A 20 35.06 -13.77 28.22
CA VAL A 20 35.41 -12.78 27.18
C VAL A 20 35.32 -13.40 25.79
N LEU A 21 35.87 -14.61 25.60
CA LEU A 21 35.79 -15.33 24.34
C LEU A 21 34.32 -15.59 23.93
N LEU A 22 33.49 -16.00 24.87
CA LEU A 22 32.08 -16.30 24.65
C LEU A 22 31.30 -15.01 24.31
N LEU A 23 31.63 -13.90 24.98
CA LEU A 23 31.03 -12.58 24.70
C LEU A 23 31.44 -12.06 23.32
N LEU A 24 32.71 -12.22 22.93
CA LEU A 24 33.19 -11.90 21.58
C LEU A 24 32.54 -12.76 20.51
N LEU A 25 32.37 -14.07 20.77
CA LEU A 25 31.67 -14.98 19.87
C LEU A 25 30.20 -14.57 19.70
N LEU A 26 29.51 -14.23 20.81
CA LEU A 26 28.13 -13.78 20.79
C LEU A 26 27.99 -12.47 19.99
N ALA A 27 28.89 -11.51 20.20
CA ALA A 27 28.94 -10.26 19.46
C ALA A 27 29.16 -10.51 17.96
N LEU A 28 30.08 -11.42 17.61
CA LEU A 28 30.33 -11.78 16.21
C LEU A 28 29.10 -12.43 15.55
N ILE A 29 28.41 -13.31 16.27
CA ILE A 29 27.16 -13.94 15.81
C ILE A 29 26.05 -12.90 15.64
N TYR A 30 25.95 -11.94 16.56
CA TYR A 30 24.95 -10.88 16.51
C TYR A 30 25.17 -9.94 15.32
N VAL A 31 26.42 -9.52 15.09
CA VAL A 31 26.80 -8.67 13.94
C VAL A 31 26.62 -9.42 12.61
N ARG A 32 26.89 -10.73 12.58
CA ARG A 32 26.71 -11.55 11.37
C ARG A 32 25.28 -11.98 11.10
N ARG A 33 24.34 -11.78 12.04
CA ARG A 33 22.94 -12.13 11.81
C ARG A 33 22.34 -11.03 10.93
N PRO A 34 22.03 -11.29 9.64
CA PRO A 34 21.31 -10.30 8.86
C PRO A 34 19.95 -10.08 9.54
N PRO A 35 19.52 -8.84 9.74
CA PRO A 35 18.20 -8.55 10.24
C PRO A 35 17.19 -9.07 9.21
N ARG A 36 16.65 -10.26 9.45
CA ARG A 36 15.63 -10.88 8.59
C ARG A 36 14.37 -9.99 8.44
N GLY A 37 14.17 -9.07 9.38
CA GLY A 37 13.13 -8.05 9.33
C GLY A 37 13.35 -7.05 8.19
N ASP A 38 14.57 -6.54 8.03
CA ASP A 38 14.86 -5.43 7.12
C ASP A 38 14.66 -5.83 5.66
N ALA A 39 15.07 -7.04 5.28
CA ALA A 39 14.83 -7.55 3.92
C ALA A 39 13.34 -7.71 3.60
N ARG A 40 12.53 -8.11 4.59
CA ARG A 40 11.07 -8.25 4.42
C ARG A 40 10.40 -6.88 4.38
N ILE A 41 10.85 -5.93 5.20
CA ILE A 41 10.37 -4.56 5.22
C ILE A 41 10.65 -3.90 3.87
N HIS A 42 11.88 -3.98 3.35
CA HIS A 42 12.22 -3.42 2.05
C HIS A 42 11.43 -4.05 0.89
N ALA A 43 11.18 -5.36 0.93
CA ALA A 43 10.34 -6.01 -0.07
C ALA A 43 8.89 -5.48 -0.04
N LEU A 44 8.32 -5.32 1.16
CA LEU A 44 6.97 -4.78 1.33
C LEU A 44 6.87 -3.30 0.95
N GLU A 45 7.90 -2.50 1.26
CA GLU A 45 8.00 -1.10 0.82
C GLU A 45 8.02 -0.99 -0.70
N ALA A 46 8.79 -1.84 -1.38
CA ALA A 46 8.84 -1.89 -2.84
C ALA A 46 7.48 -2.29 -3.45
N GLU A 47 6.80 -3.30 -2.88
CA GLU A 47 5.46 -3.70 -3.31
C GLU A 47 4.44 -2.57 -3.13
N LEU A 48 4.47 -1.85 -2.00
CA LEU A 48 3.61 -0.71 -1.75
C LEU A 48 3.84 0.42 -2.75
N HIS A 49 5.10 0.74 -3.08
CA HIS A 49 5.42 1.74 -4.09
C HIS A 49 4.90 1.35 -5.46
N ALA A 50 5.06 0.09 -5.87
CA ALA A 50 4.56 -0.40 -7.16
C ALA A 50 3.02 -0.33 -7.23
N LEU A 51 2.32 -0.70 -6.16
CA LEU A 51 0.86 -0.62 -6.10
C LEU A 51 0.36 0.81 -6.14
N ARG A 52 1.01 1.74 -5.41
CA ARG A 52 0.66 3.16 -5.45
C ARG A 52 0.82 3.75 -6.84
N ALA A 53 1.95 3.48 -7.50
CA ALA A 53 2.18 3.94 -8.87
C ALA A 53 1.13 3.39 -9.85
N ARG A 54 0.68 2.14 -9.65
CA ARG A 54 -0.38 1.53 -10.46
C ARG A 54 -1.74 2.17 -10.22
N ILE A 55 -2.08 2.48 -8.96
CA ILE A 55 -3.32 3.18 -8.63
C ILE A 55 -3.30 4.58 -9.24
N GLU A 56 -2.21 5.33 -9.06
CA GLU A 56 -2.06 6.67 -9.64
C GLU A 56 -2.16 6.64 -11.17
N ALA A 57 -1.56 5.64 -11.83
CA ALA A 57 -1.71 5.43 -13.27
C ALA A 57 -3.16 5.11 -13.69
N LEU A 58 -3.91 4.40 -12.86
CA LEU A 58 -5.32 4.08 -13.12
C LEU A 58 -6.26 5.25 -12.81
N GLU A 59 -5.94 6.07 -11.81
CA GLU A 59 -6.70 7.27 -11.44
C GLU A 59 -6.48 8.42 -12.44
N THR A 60 -5.27 8.52 -13.00
CA THR A 60 -4.95 9.50 -14.06
C THR A 60 -5.48 9.09 -15.42
N GLN A 61 -5.81 7.81 -15.61
CA GLN A 61 -6.57 7.36 -16.77
C GLN A 61 -8.06 7.67 -16.53
N PRO A 62 -8.70 8.51 -17.36
CA PRO A 62 -10.15 8.62 -17.32
C PRO A 62 -10.74 7.22 -17.52
N PRO A 63 -11.87 6.88 -16.86
CA PRO A 63 -12.49 5.57 -17.00
C PRO A 63 -12.78 5.33 -18.49
N THR A 64 -11.96 4.50 -19.12
CA THR A 64 -12.04 4.17 -20.55
C THR A 64 -13.30 3.38 -20.88
N ASN A 65 -14.01 2.92 -19.83
CA ASN A 65 -15.30 2.25 -19.92
C ASN A 65 -16.50 3.14 -19.56
N SER A 66 -16.30 4.43 -19.25
CA SER A 66 -17.42 5.39 -19.27
C SER A 66 -17.56 5.91 -20.68
N ALA A 67 -17.93 5.01 -21.60
CA ALA A 67 -18.20 5.30 -23.00
C ALA A 67 -19.56 6.00 -23.21
N LEU A 68 -20.00 6.80 -22.24
CA LEU A 68 -21.01 7.81 -22.53
C LEU A 68 -20.29 8.90 -23.32
N ASP A 69 -20.50 8.86 -24.63
CA ASP A 69 -20.27 10.00 -25.50
C ASP A 69 -20.72 11.28 -24.76
N PRO A 70 -19.86 12.31 -24.63
CA PRO A 70 -20.23 13.56 -23.98
C PRO A 70 -21.54 14.15 -24.50
N GLN A 71 -21.89 13.89 -25.77
CA GLN A 71 -23.17 14.28 -26.35
C GLN A 71 -24.35 13.48 -25.78
N LEU A 72 -24.21 12.14 -25.70
CA LEU A 72 -25.23 11.27 -25.09
C LEU A 72 -25.44 11.61 -23.61
N TYR A 73 -24.38 11.97 -22.88
CA TYR A 73 -24.50 12.37 -21.48
C TYR A 73 -25.26 13.70 -21.32
N ALA A 74 -24.97 14.69 -22.16
CA ALA A 74 -25.69 15.97 -22.16
C ALA A 74 -27.18 15.77 -22.52
N GLU A 75 -27.48 14.88 -23.46
CA GLU A 75 -28.85 14.54 -23.84
C GLU A 75 -29.58 13.76 -22.74
N ALA A 76 -28.90 12.82 -22.08
CA ALA A 76 -29.41 12.10 -20.91
C ALA A 76 -29.74 13.03 -19.75
N GLN A 77 -28.88 14.02 -19.47
CA GLN A 77 -29.17 15.03 -18.46
C GLN A 77 -30.38 15.90 -18.83
N ARG A 78 -30.52 16.29 -20.10
CA ARG A 78 -31.70 17.04 -20.57
C ARG A 78 -32.98 16.23 -20.39
N LEU A 79 -32.98 14.95 -20.78
CA LEU A 79 -34.12 14.06 -20.63
C LEU A 79 -34.48 13.81 -19.15
N ALA A 80 -33.47 13.58 -18.30
CA ALA A 80 -33.68 13.44 -16.87
C ALA A 80 -34.26 14.71 -16.23
N ARG A 81 -33.86 15.92 -16.69
CA ARG A 81 -34.43 17.20 -16.23
C ARG A 81 -35.88 17.39 -16.69
N THR A 82 -36.26 16.87 -17.84
CA THR A 82 -37.66 16.89 -18.30
C THR A 82 -38.54 15.87 -17.59
N GLY A 83 -37.98 15.06 -16.70
CA GLY A 83 -38.71 14.09 -15.88
C GLY A 83 -38.93 12.74 -16.56
N ALA A 84 -38.17 12.42 -17.61
CA ALA A 84 -38.23 11.12 -18.26
C ALA A 84 -37.77 10.01 -17.28
N ASP A 85 -38.42 8.86 -17.35
CA ASP A 85 -38.12 7.73 -16.48
C ASP A 85 -36.89 6.93 -16.97
N SER A 86 -36.39 6.00 -16.14
CA SER A 86 -35.19 5.23 -16.48
C SER A 86 -35.39 4.26 -17.65
N ALA A 87 -36.62 3.81 -17.91
CA ALA A 87 -36.91 2.94 -19.05
C ALA A 87 -36.96 3.76 -20.36
N GLU A 88 -37.52 4.97 -20.30
CA GLU A 88 -37.58 5.91 -21.41
C GLU A 88 -36.17 6.41 -21.80
N LEU A 89 -35.34 6.79 -20.82
CA LEU A 89 -33.94 7.15 -21.09
C LEU A 89 -33.15 5.99 -21.73
N ALA A 90 -33.30 4.78 -21.20
CA ALA A 90 -32.61 3.60 -21.72
C ALA A 90 -33.01 3.30 -23.18
N ALA A 91 -34.31 3.42 -23.49
CA ALA A 91 -34.83 3.19 -24.83
C ALA A 91 -34.38 4.28 -25.82
N GLN A 92 -34.37 5.55 -25.42
CA GLN A 92 -34.02 6.67 -26.31
C GLN A 92 -32.52 6.76 -26.59
N LEU A 93 -31.68 6.45 -25.60
CA LEU A 93 -30.23 6.62 -25.70
C LEU A 93 -29.48 5.32 -25.98
N GLY A 94 -30.17 4.19 -26.03
CA GLY A 94 -29.56 2.87 -26.26
C GLY A 94 -28.63 2.42 -25.14
N ILE A 95 -28.80 2.94 -23.93
CA ILE A 95 -28.00 2.62 -22.74
C ILE A 95 -28.68 1.57 -21.87
N SER A 96 -27.94 1.00 -20.92
CA SER A 96 -28.53 0.05 -19.98
C SER A 96 -29.48 0.75 -19.00
N ARG A 97 -30.50 0.03 -18.50
CA ARG A 97 -31.43 0.57 -17.49
C ARG A 97 -30.71 1.00 -16.20
N ALA A 98 -29.72 0.24 -15.77
CA ALA A 98 -28.93 0.56 -14.57
C ALA A 98 -28.14 1.89 -14.74
N GLU A 99 -27.64 2.14 -15.94
CA GLU A 99 -26.96 3.37 -16.31
C GLU A 99 -27.92 4.57 -16.38
N ALA A 100 -29.13 4.38 -16.92
CA ALA A 100 -30.18 5.39 -16.88
C ALA A 100 -30.62 5.74 -15.44
N GLU A 101 -30.76 4.73 -14.56
CA GLU A 101 -31.06 4.93 -13.13
C GLU A 101 -29.96 5.73 -12.43
N LEU A 102 -28.69 5.45 -12.72
CA LEU A 102 -27.54 6.19 -12.21
C LEU A 102 -27.55 7.65 -12.65
N ILE A 103 -27.82 7.94 -13.93
CA ILE A 103 -27.89 9.31 -14.46
C ILE A 103 -28.98 10.12 -13.75
N ILE A 104 -30.17 9.54 -13.58
CA ILE A 104 -31.28 10.19 -12.87
C ILE A 104 -30.91 10.43 -11.40
N ALA A 105 -30.26 9.47 -10.75
CA ALA A 105 -29.80 9.63 -9.36
C ALA A 105 -28.76 10.74 -9.21
N LEU A 106 -27.78 10.83 -10.12
CA LEU A 106 -26.78 11.90 -10.14
C LEU A 106 -27.42 13.27 -10.36
N GLN A 107 -28.42 13.39 -11.24
CA GLN A 107 -29.14 14.64 -11.47
C GLN A 107 -29.96 15.10 -10.26
N LYS A 108 -30.49 14.16 -9.46
CA LYS A 108 -31.20 14.47 -8.20
C LYS A 108 -30.27 14.83 -7.05
N GLY A 109 -29.05 14.29 -7.06
CA GLY A 109 -28.02 14.55 -6.05
C GLY A 109 -27.10 15.74 -6.35
N ALA A 110 -27.18 16.34 -7.53
CA ALA A 110 -26.46 17.56 -7.88
C ALA A 110 -27.07 18.76 -7.13
N PRO A 111 -26.24 19.61 -6.47
CA PRO A 111 -26.70 20.75 -5.68
C PRO A 111 -27.38 21.85 -6.51
#